data_AF-A0A947FLG7-F1
#
_entry.id   AF-A0A947FLG7-F1
#
_cell.length_a   1.000
_cell.length_b   1.000
_cell.length_c   1.000
_cell.angle_alpha   90.00
_cell.angle_beta   90.00
_cell.angle_gamma   90.00
#
_symmetry.space_group_name_H-M   'P 1'
#
loop_
_entity.id
_entity.type
_entity.pdbx_description
1 polymer ?
#
loop_
_entity_poly.entity_id
_entity_poly.type
_entity_poly.pdbx_seq_one_letter_code
_entity_poly.pdbx_strand_id
1 'polypeptide(L)'
;MRQKELRIALVCYGGVSLAVYMHGVTRELWQLARASRDFHSGAGQRGGVHDVYRDLLEHIETEQGLRLRVLPDIASGASAGGINAVFLAQAIYSGQSLEPLTDLWLEVADVDELTDPDAKLRWAGGKIWAQPLASWLLSRPGNELSEQVAPETRDEVRRKVSHLIRGRWFEPPFSGLGFSKLLHRAFAAMAETTPEAPLLPPRHPLDLYVTATDFHGYLELLHLHSPPVVEDSEHRLPIAIRR
;
A
#
# COMPACT_ATOMS: atom_id res chain seq x y z
N MET A 1 0.58 37.04 -9.73
CA MET A 1 0.59 35.79 -8.95
C MET A 1 1.54 34.80 -9.61
N ARG A 2 2.32 34.07 -8.81
CA ARG A 2 3.26 33.05 -9.29
C ARG A 2 2.57 31.69 -9.25
N GLN A 3 2.73 30.87 -10.28
CA GLN A 3 2.24 29.49 -10.28
C GLN A 3 3.42 28.52 -10.16
N LYS A 4 3.28 27.46 -9.36
CA LYS A 4 4.27 26.38 -9.24
C LYS A 4 3.60 25.01 -9.20
N GLU A 5 4.33 24.00 -9.65
CA GLU A 5 3.93 22.60 -9.53
C GLU A 5 4.78 21.92 -8.44
N LEU A 6 4.10 21.26 -7.50
CA LEU A 6 4.69 20.35 -6.53
C LEU A 6 4.49 18.93 -7.04
N ARG A 7 5.55 18.34 -7.57
CA ARG A 7 5.57 16.94 -8.02
C ARG A 7 5.94 16.04 -6.86
N ILE A 8 5.16 14.98 -6.65
CA ILE A 8 5.34 14.04 -5.54
C ILE A 8 5.69 12.67 -6.10
N ALA A 9 6.83 12.16 -5.66
CA ALA A 9 7.24 10.77 -5.86
C ALA A 9 7.04 10.00 -4.55
N LEU A 10 6.16 9.01 -4.57
CA LEU A 10 5.81 8.20 -3.40
C LEU A 10 6.49 6.84 -3.46
N VAL A 11 7.08 6.40 -2.33
CA VAL A 11 7.58 5.03 -2.14
C VAL A 11 6.79 4.38 -1.01
N CYS A 12 5.96 3.40 -1.34
CA CYS A 12 5.16 2.61 -0.41
C CYS A 12 5.91 1.34 0.00
N TYR A 13 6.46 1.35 1.23
CA TYR A 13 7.10 0.17 1.81
C TYR A 13 6.07 -0.90 2.18
N GLY A 14 6.40 -2.17 1.93
CA GLY A 14 5.53 -3.30 2.21
C GLY A 14 5.50 -3.74 3.67
N GLY A 15 4.52 -4.58 4.03
CA GLY A 15 4.34 -5.16 5.36
C GLY A 15 2.87 -5.40 5.67
N VAL A 16 2.53 -6.52 6.32
CA VAL A 16 1.12 -6.94 6.50
C VAL A 16 0.35 -5.96 7.40
N SER A 17 0.94 -5.52 8.51
CA SER A 17 0.38 -4.49 9.39
C SER A 17 0.38 -3.09 8.76
N LEU A 18 1.14 -2.89 7.68
CA LEU A 18 1.28 -1.60 7.01
C LEU A 18 0.21 -1.35 5.95
N ALA A 19 -0.57 -2.35 5.54
CA ALA A 19 -1.51 -2.21 4.42
C ALA A 19 -2.59 -1.13 4.67
N VAL A 20 -3.21 -1.16 5.86
CA VAL A 20 -4.24 -0.17 6.26
C VAL A 20 -3.63 1.23 6.42
N TYR A 21 -2.43 1.31 6.99
CA TYR A 21 -1.70 2.57 7.12
C TYR A 21 -1.33 3.16 5.75
N MET A 22 -0.82 2.33 4.84
CA MET A 22 -0.49 2.73 3.47
C MET A 22 -1.74 3.17 2.72
N HIS A 23 -2.87 2.47 2.87
CA HIS A 23 -4.15 2.92 2.31
C HIS A 23 -4.50 4.33 2.81
N GLY A 24 -4.41 4.57 4.12
CA GLY A 24 -4.61 5.90 4.71
C GLY A 24 -3.74 6.98 4.07
N VAL A 25 -2.43 6.74 3.97
CA VAL A 25 -1.48 7.67 3.33
C VAL A 25 -1.84 7.94 1.85
N THR A 26 -2.13 6.89 1.08
CA THR A 26 -2.51 7.04 -0.32
C THR A 26 -3.85 7.77 -0.49
N ARG A 27 -4.80 7.58 0.44
CA ARG A 27 -6.09 8.29 0.45
C ARG A 27 -5.91 9.78 0.70
N GLU A 28 -5.03 10.15 1.64
CA GLU A 28 -4.70 11.56 1.91
C GLU A 28 -4.05 12.24 0.69
N LEU A 29 -3.08 11.57 0.05
CA LEU A 29 -2.46 12.08 -1.18
C LEU A 29 -3.45 12.21 -2.34
N TRP A 30 -4.35 11.23 -2.48
CA TRP A 30 -5.43 11.28 -3.47
C TRP A 30 -6.38 12.47 -3.21
N GLN A 31 -6.80 12.69 -1.95
CA GLN A 31 -7.64 13.83 -1.59
C GLN A 31 -6.94 15.18 -1.82
N LEU A 32 -5.64 15.28 -1.50
CA LEU A 32 -4.85 16.48 -1.78
C LEU A 32 -4.75 16.77 -3.28
N ALA A 33 -4.47 15.76 -4.10
CA ALA A 33 -4.40 15.92 -5.55
C ALA A 33 -5.77 16.29 -6.16
N ARG A 34 -6.84 15.68 -5.66
CA ARG A 34 -8.23 15.99 -6.02
C ARG A 34 -8.62 17.43 -5.64
N ALA A 35 -8.29 17.86 -4.42
CA ALA A 35 -8.48 19.24 -3.97
C ALA A 35 -7.67 20.23 -4.82
N SER A 36 -6.44 19.88 -5.18
CA SER A 36 -5.61 20.70 -6.06
C SER A 36 -6.19 20.82 -7.46
N ARG A 37 -6.65 19.72 -8.07
CA ARG A 37 -7.36 19.74 -9.37
C ARG A 37 -8.57 20.68 -9.32
N ASP A 38 -9.38 20.56 -8.27
CA ASP A 38 -10.64 21.28 -8.14
C ASP A 38 -10.46 22.77 -7.81
N PHE A 39 -9.45 23.10 -7.01
CA PHE A 39 -9.00 24.48 -6.80
C PHE A 39 -8.54 25.16 -8.12
N HIS A 40 -7.93 24.40 -9.04
CA HIS A 40 -7.51 24.95 -10.33
C HIS A 40 -8.65 25.07 -11.35
N SER A 41 -9.64 24.17 -11.30
CA SER A 41 -10.80 24.19 -12.19
C SER A 41 -11.93 25.12 -11.72
N GLY A 42 -11.85 25.63 -10.49
CA GLY A 42 -12.91 26.44 -9.89
C GLY A 42 -14.15 25.64 -9.51
N ALA A 43 -14.01 24.31 -9.34
CA ALA A 43 -15.10 23.46 -8.85
C ALA A 43 -15.47 23.83 -7.41
N GLY A 44 -16.70 23.51 -6.97
CA GLY A 44 -17.18 23.83 -5.63
C GLY A 44 -16.57 22.98 -4.50
N GLN A 45 -16.94 23.32 -3.26
CA GLN A 45 -16.63 22.53 -2.06
C GLN A 45 -17.29 21.15 -2.10
N ARG A 46 -16.66 20.17 -1.44
CA ARG A 46 -17.14 18.77 -1.40
C ARG A 46 -17.36 18.23 0.01
N GLY A 47 -16.87 18.94 1.03
CA GLY A 47 -16.86 18.52 2.42
C GLY A 47 -15.65 17.66 2.80
N GLY A 48 -15.50 17.43 4.11
CA GLY A 48 -14.52 16.50 4.67
C GLY A 48 -13.06 16.90 4.43
N VAL A 49 -12.20 15.89 4.28
CA VAL A 49 -10.74 16.05 4.12
C VAL A 49 -10.37 16.84 2.85
N HIS A 50 -11.17 16.73 1.79
CA HIS A 50 -10.95 17.48 0.56
C HIS A 50 -10.94 18.99 0.83
N ASP A 51 -11.92 19.50 1.59
CA ASP A 51 -12.05 20.93 1.85
C ASP A 51 -10.91 21.43 2.75
N VAL A 52 -10.41 20.62 3.68
CA VAL A 52 -9.22 20.96 4.48
C VAL A 52 -8.00 21.19 3.57
N TYR A 53 -7.78 20.33 2.58
CA TYR A 53 -6.67 20.53 1.63
C TYR A 53 -6.91 21.70 0.68
N ARG A 54 -8.16 21.96 0.29
CA ARG A 54 -8.50 23.14 -0.50
C ARG A 54 -8.21 24.42 0.28
N ASP A 55 -8.68 24.52 1.52
CA ASP A 55 -8.45 25.67 2.40
C ASP A 55 -6.96 25.92 2.58
N LEU A 56 -6.15 24.87 2.71
CA LEU A 56 -4.70 24.97 2.75
C LEU A 56 -4.12 25.59 1.47
N LEU A 57 -4.58 25.15 0.29
CA LEU A 57 -4.11 25.69 -0.99
C LEU A 57 -4.54 27.15 -1.20
N GLU A 58 -5.76 27.50 -0.81
CA GLU A 58 -6.29 28.87 -0.85
C GLU A 58 -5.53 29.79 0.12
N HIS A 59 -5.19 29.29 1.30
CA HIS A 59 -4.36 30.00 2.27
C HIS A 59 -2.95 30.27 1.72
N ILE A 60 -2.31 29.27 1.08
CA ILE A 60 -1.00 29.44 0.43
C ILE A 60 -1.08 30.49 -0.68
N GLU A 61 -2.14 30.48 -1.51
CA GLU A 61 -2.33 31.49 -2.55
C GLU A 61 -2.46 32.90 -1.97
N THR A 62 -3.28 33.05 -0.92
CA THR A 62 -3.57 34.34 -0.28
C THR A 62 -2.34 34.92 0.41
N GLU A 63 -1.65 34.13 1.23
CA GLU A 63 -0.53 34.61 2.05
C GLU A 63 0.78 34.74 1.25
N GLN A 64 1.00 33.89 0.25
CA GLN A 64 2.28 33.80 -0.46
C GLN A 64 2.20 34.26 -1.93
N GLY A 65 1.02 34.65 -2.41
CA GLY A 65 0.79 34.97 -3.82
C GLY A 65 1.15 33.80 -4.75
N LEU A 66 1.06 32.57 -4.24
CA LEU A 66 1.55 31.34 -4.88
C LEU A 66 0.39 30.39 -5.17
N ARG A 67 0.08 30.21 -6.44
CA ARG A 67 -0.88 29.21 -6.89
C ARG A 67 -0.18 27.87 -7.07
N LEU A 68 -0.37 26.95 -6.11
CA LEU A 68 0.33 25.67 -6.05
C LEU A 68 -0.51 24.53 -6.62
N ARG A 69 -0.01 23.87 -7.66
CA ARG A 69 -0.60 22.63 -8.20
C ARG A 69 0.14 21.41 -7.67
N VAL A 70 -0.56 20.45 -7.08
CA VAL A 70 0.02 19.23 -6.52
C VAL A 70 -0.20 18.06 -7.47
N LEU A 71 0.89 17.37 -7.83
CA LEU A 71 0.91 16.30 -8.83
C LEU A 71 1.63 15.07 -8.28
N PRO A 72 0.94 14.12 -7.64
CA PRO A 72 1.50 12.80 -7.36
C PRO A 72 1.55 12.02 -8.68
N ASP A 73 2.72 11.96 -9.29
CA ASP A 73 2.89 11.44 -10.64
C ASP A 73 3.95 10.35 -10.76
N ILE A 74 4.60 10.03 -9.64
CA ILE A 74 5.49 8.88 -9.52
C ILE A 74 5.09 8.08 -8.28
N ALA A 75 4.83 6.80 -8.46
CA ALA A 75 4.57 5.87 -7.36
C ALA A 75 5.46 4.63 -7.48
N SER A 76 5.95 4.16 -6.34
CA SER A 76 6.71 2.92 -6.26
C SER A 76 6.30 2.13 -5.03
N GLY A 77 6.39 0.81 -5.08
CA GLY A 77 6.15 -0.01 -3.89
C GLY A 77 6.40 -1.49 -4.06
N ALA A 78 6.51 -2.17 -2.92
CA ALA A 78 6.71 -3.62 -2.85
C ALA A 78 5.61 -4.27 -1.99
N SER A 79 5.21 -5.50 -2.33
CA SER A 79 4.18 -6.25 -1.58
C SER A 79 2.91 -5.41 -1.34
N ALA A 80 2.39 -5.36 -0.11
CA ALA A 80 1.24 -4.55 0.30
C ALA A 80 1.35 -3.05 -0.07
N GLY A 81 2.57 -2.49 -0.02
CA GLY A 81 2.82 -1.12 -0.43
C GLY A 81 2.68 -0.95 -1.95
N GLY A 82 3.17 -1.92 -2.72
CA GLY A 82 3.02 -1.95 -4.18
C GLY A 82 1.55 -2.01 -4.62
N ILE A 83 0.72 -2.78 -3.92
CA ILE A 83 -0.72 -2.86 -4.19
C ILE A 83 -1.40 -1.50 -3.98
N ASN A 84 -1.13 -0.81 -2.87
CA ASN A 84 -1.66 0.53 -2.63
C ASN A 84 -1.14 1.55 -3.65
N ALA A 85 0.13 1.45 -4.06
CA ALA A 85 0.68 2.27 -5.14
C ALA A 85 -0.05 2.05 -6.47
N VAL A 86 -0.42 0.81 -6.80
CA VAL A 86 -1.20 0.49 -8.01
C VAL A 86 -2.61 1.08 -7.92
N PHE A 87 -3.30 0.93 -6.78
CA PHE A 87 -4.62 1.52 -6.59
C PHE A 87 -4.61 3.04 -6.68
N LEU A 88 -3.65 3.70 -6.03
CA LEU A 88 -3.45 5.14 -6.12
C LEU A 88 -3.21 5.58 -7.58
N ALA A 89 -2.31 4.89 -8.29
CA ALA A 89 -2.02 5.19 -9.69
C ALA A 89 -3.27 5.03 -10.57
N GLN A 90 -4.06 3.98 -10.35
CA GLN A 90 -5.33 3.77 -11.06
C GLN A 90 -6.32 4.92 -10.80
N ALA A 91 -6.47 5.36 -9.55
CA ALA A 91 -7.37 6.47 -9.20
C ALA A 91 -6.90 7.80 -9.80
N ILE A 92 -5.59 8.08 -9.75
CA ILE A 92 -4.98 9.28 -10.34
C ILE A 92 -5.22 9.34 -11.86
N TYR A 93 -4.99 8.21 -12.54
CA TYR A 93 -5.11 8.10 -13.98
C TYR A 93 -6.57 8.16 -14.45
N SER A 94 -7.46 7.42 -13.79
CA SER A 94 -8.84 7.24 -14.26
C SER A 94 -9.84 8.24 -13.68
N GLY A 95 -9.50 8.92 -12.59
CA GLY A 95 -10.43 9.75 -11.83
C GLY A 95 -11.42 8.94 -10.97
N GLN A 96 -11.22 7.63 -10.84
CA GLN A 96 -12.02 6.77 -9.95
C GLN A 96 -11.76 7.09 -8.46
N SER A 97 -12.72 6.73 -7.61
CA SER A 97 -12.59 6.91 -6.16
C SER A 97 -11.77 5.80 -5.51
N LEU A 98 -10.94 6.17 -4.53
CA LEU A 98 -10.26 5.22 -3.63
C LEU A 98 -11.12 4.84 -2.43
N GLU A 99 -12.24 5.53 -2.19
CA GLU A 99 -13.07 5.33 -0.99
C GLU A 99 -13.53 3.88 -0.80
N PRO A 100 -14.00 3.13 -1.84
CA PRO A 100 -14.45 1.76 -1.68
C PRO A 100 -13.36 0.80 -1.17
N LEU A 101 -12.10 1.16 -1.36
CA LEU A 101 -10.98 0.33 -0.90
C LEU A 101 -10.80 0.42 0.63
N THR A 102 -11.37 1.42 1.28
CA THR A 102 -11.33 1.54 2.75
C THR A 102 -12.04 0.36 3.38
N ASP A 103 -13.28 0.10 2.96
CA ASP A 103 -14.08 -1.01 3.47
C ASP A 103 -13.45 -2.34 3.09
N LEU A 104 -12.96 -2.47 1.85
CA LEU A 104 -12.23 -3.66 1.42
C LEU A 104 -11.03 -3.94 2.32
N TRP A 105 -10.19 -2.94 2.62
CA TRP A 105 -9.03 -3.14 3.49
C TRP A 105 -9.44 -3.44 4.93
N LEU A 106 -10.55 -2.89 5.43
CA LEU A 106 -11.06 -3.20 6.75
C LEU A 106 -11.61 -4.63 6.84
N GLU A 107 -12.33 -5.10 5.82
CA GLU A 107 -12.78 -6.49 5.68
C GLU A 107 -11.58 -7.45 5.61
N VAL A 108 -10.63 -7.15 4.72
CA VAL A 108 -9.45 -7.98 4.45
C VAL A 108 -8.43 -7.98 5.59
N ALA A 109 -8.33 -6.89 6.36
CA ALA A 109 -7.49 -6.81 7.55
C ALA A 109 -7.96 -7.75 8.67
N ASP A 110 -9.16 -8.34 8.54
CA ASP A 110 -9.51 -9.55 9.27
C ASP A 110 -8.73 -10.73 8.67
N VAL A 111 -7.56 -10.97 9.27
CA VAL A 111 -6.54 -11.97 8.89
C VAL A 111 -7.12 -13.38 8.61
N ASP A 112 -8.32 -13.66 9.13
CA ASP A 112 -9.02 -14.94 8.99
C ASP A 112 -9.62 -15.19 7.57
N GLU A 113 -9.77 -14.15 6.72
CA GLU A 113 -10.32 -14.30 5.37
C GLU A 113 -9.23 -14.52 4.29
N LEU A 114 -8.03 -13.97 4.52
CA LEU A 114 -6.87 -14.10 3.63
C LEU A 114 -6.10 -15.41 3.78
N THR A 115 -6.35 -16.17 4.86
CA THR A 115 -5.73 -17.47 5.06
C THR A 115 -6.41 -18.52 4.18
N ASP A 116 -5.61 -19.27 3.42
CA ASP A 116 -6.09 -20.40 2.62
C ASP A 116 -6.98 -21.33 3.49
N PRO A 117 -8.17 -21.77 3.01
CA PRO A 117 -9.00 -22.74 3.72
C PRO A 117 -8.26 -24.02 4.12
N ASP A 118 -7.27 -24.44 3.33
CA ASP A 118 -6.40 -25.59 3.65
C ASP A 118 -5.26 -25.23 4.64
N ALA A 119 -5.02 -23.94 4.87
CA ALA A 119 -4.20 -23.43 5.97
C ALA A 119 -4.99 -23.26 7.28
N LYS A 120 -6.32 -23.36 7.27
CA LYS A 120 -7.15 -23.37 8.49
C LYS A 120 -6.96 -24.72 9.21
N LEU A 121 -6.30 -24.64 10.36
CA LEU A 121 -5.89 -25.76 11.19
C LEU A 121 -7.10 -26.67 11.52
N ARG A 122 -7.21 -27.83 10.86
CA ARG A 122 -8.26 -28.83 11.14
C ARG A 122 -8.08 -29.55 12.49
N TRP A 123 -7.02 -29.25 13.25
CA TRP A 123 -6.73 -29.94 14.51
C TRP A 123 -5.86 -29.09 15.48
N ALA A 124 -6.36 -28.88 16.71
CA ALA A 124 -5.75 -28.01 17.73
C ALA A 124 -4.44 -28.52 18.36
N GLY A 125 -3.95 -29.73 18.01
CA GLY A 125 -2.81 -30.38 18.66
C GLY A 125 -1.49 -30.43 17.87
N GLY A 126 -1.42 -29.88 16.65
CA GLY A 126 -0.41 -30.32 15.67
C GLY A 126 1.01 -29.73 15.72
N LYS A 127 1.29 -28.62 16.42
CA LYS A 127 2.62 -27.95 16.33
C LYS A 127 3.08 -27.26 17.62
N ILE A 128 3.30 -28.03 18.67
CA ILE A 128 3.97 -27.56 19.91
C ILE A 128 5.42 -27.13 19.62
N TRP A 129 6.06 -27.69 18.59
CA TRP A 129 7.45 -27.41 18.22
C TRP A 129 7.70 -26.04 17.54
N ALA A 130 6.65 -25.34 17.08
CA ALA A 130 6.80 -24.01 16.45
C ALA A 130 6.88 -22.84 17.47
N GLN A 131 6.44 -23.07 18.71
CA GLN A 131 6.50 -22.07 19.79
C GLN A 131 7.91 -21.58 20.15
N PRO A 132 8.95 -22.43 20.27
CA PRO A 132 10.30 -21.96 20.58
C PRO A 132 10.89 -21.07 19.46
N LEU A 133 10.61 -21.36 18.18
CA LEU A 133 11.11 -20.57 17.05
C LEU A 133 10.43 -19.20 16.97
N ALA A 134 9.11 -19.14 17.18
CA ALA A 134 8.36 -17.88 17.27
C ALA A 134 8.84 -17.02 18.45
N SER A 135 9.09 -17.65 19.61
CA SER A 135 9.59 -16.97 20.80
C SER A 135 10.99 -16.39 20.57
N TRP A 136 11.86 -17.11 19.88
CA TRP A 136 13.20 -16.62 19.53
C TRP A 136 13.16 -15.44 18.54
N LEU A 137 12.28 -15.48 17.53
CA LEU A 137 12.14 -14.40 16.55
C LEU A 137 11.57 -13.10 17.16
N LEU A 138 10.65 -13.24 18.12
CA LEU A 138 10.05 -12.13 18.87
C LEU A 138 10.95 -11.58 19.99
N SER A 139 11.92 -12.37 20.47
CA SER A 139 12.86 -11.96 21.53
C SER A 139 14.19 -11.41 20.98
N ARG A 140 14.32 -11.25 19.66
CA ARG A 140 15.50 -10.63 19.05
C ARG A 140 15.51 -9.12 19.33
N PRO A 141 16.61 -8.56 19.87
CA PRO A 141 16.71 -7.12 20.04
C PRO A 141 16.73 -6.45 18.66
N GLY A 142 15.76 -5.57 18.40
CA GLY A 142 15.62 -4.83 17.12
C GLY A 142 14.29 -5.00 16.37
N ASN A 143 13.34 -5.80 16.85
CA ASN A 143 11.99 -5.87 16.26
C ASN A 143 11.03 -4.86 16.94
N GLU A 144 11.13 -3.60 16.55
CA GLU A 144 10.37 -2.45 17.08
C GLU A 144 8.87 -2.42 16.68
N LEU A 145 8.22 -3.57 16.43
CA LEU A 145 6.77 -3.60 16.15
C LEU A 145 5.90 -3.65 17.42
N SER A 146 6.45 -4.05 18.57
CA SER A 146 5.68 -4.21 19.82
C SER A 146 5.58 -2.94 20.67
N GLU A 147 6.44 -1.95 20.45
CA GLU A 147 6.49 -0.71 21.25
C GLU A 147 5.54 0.38 20.75
N GLN A 148 5.09 0.30 19.49
CA GLN A 148 4.26 1.35 18.87
C GLN A 148 2.74 1.13 19.05
N VAL A 149 2.33 0.14 19.83
CA VAL A 149 0.92 -0.26 19.98
C VAL A 149 0.48 -0.14 21.45
N ALA A 150 -0.71 0.45 21.65
CA ALA A 150 -1.34 0.61 22.95
C ALA A 150 -1.42 -0.74 23.70
N PRO A 151 -1.28 -0.76 25.05
CA PRO A 151 -1.26 -1.99 25.84
C PRO A 151 -2.44 -2.93 25.59
N GLU A 152 -3.60 -2.34 25.30
CA GLU A 152 -4.88 -3.03 25.08
C GLU A 152 -4.93 -3.84 23.78
N THR A 153 -4.14 -3.47 22.76
CA THR A 153 -4.13 -4.14 21.44
C THR A 153 -2.98 -5.14 21.29
N ARG A 154 -2.08 -5.24 22.28
CA ARG A 154 -0.89 -6.12 22.23
C ARG A 154 -1.26 -7.59 22.17
N ASP A 155 -2.29 -8.01 22.89
CA ASP A 155 -2.73 -9.42 22.90
C ASP A 155 -3.36 -9.81 21.56
N GLU A 156 -4.09 -8.90 20.92
CA GLU A 156 -4.65 -9.10 19.60
C GLU A 156 -3.56 -9.16 18.52
N VAL A 157 -2.60 -8.23 18.55
CA VAL A 157 -1.44 -8.23 17.65
C VAL A 157 -0.63 -9.50 17.85
N ARG A 158 -0.36 -9.92 19.09
CA ARG A 158 0.37 -11.16 19.39
C ARG A 158 -0.40 -12.39 18.92
N ARG A 159 -1.73 -12.42 19.04
CA ARG A 159 -2.59 -13.50 18.52
C ARG A 159 -2.57 -13.55 17.00
N LYS A 160 -2.74 -12.41 16.31
CA LYS A 160 -2.69 -12.27 14.85
C LYS A 160 -1.31 -12.67 14.29
N VAL A 161 -0.24 -12.19 14.91
CA VAL A 161 1.15 -12.58 14.58
C VAL A 161 1.38 -14.07 14.85
N SER A 162 0.88 -14.61 15.96
CA SER A 162 0.97 -16.04 16.25
C SER A 162 0.18 -16.90 15.27
N HIS A 163 -0.98 -16.45 14.79
CA HIS A 163 -1.75 -17.12 13.73
C HIS A 163 -1.00 -17.07 12.39
N LEU A 164 -0.43 -15.92 12.04
CA LEU A 164 0.38 -15.76 10.83
C LEU A 164 1.64 -16.65 10.84
N ILE A 165 2.30 -16.78 11.99
CA ILE A 165 3.48 -17.66 12.18
C ILE A 165 3.09 -19.15 12.21
N ARG A 166 1.87 -19.48 12.65
CA ARG A 166 1.34 -20.86 12.61
C ARG A 166 0.86 -21.28 11.22
N GLY A 167 0.59 -20.31 10.34
CA GLY A 167 0.41 -20.53 8.91
C GLY A 167 1.66 -21.17 8.30
N ARG A 168 1.47 -22.06 7.33
CA ARG A 168 2.57 -22.79 6.67
C ARG A 168 3.49 -21.78 5.96
N TRP A 169 4.60 -21.42 6.60
CA TRP A 169 5.71 -20.64 6.02
C TRP A 169 6.37 -21.25 4.74
N PHE A 170 5.87 -22.39 4.25
CA PHE A 170 6.38 -23.09 3.08
C PHE A 170 5.42 -23.09 1.87
N GLU A 171 4.21 -22.56 2.02
CA GLU A 171 3.28 -22.26 0.92
C GLU A 171 3.02 -20.74 0.97
N PRO A 172 2.84 -20.06 -0.17
CA PRO A 172 2.60 -18.62 -0.16
C PRO A 172 1.45 -18.29 0.81
N PRO A 173 1.64 -17.34 1.74
CA PRO A 173 0.71 -17.12 2.86
C PRO A 173 -0.69 -16.70 2.41
N PHE A 174 -0.82 -16.30 1.14
CA PHE A 174 -2.06 -15.97 0.45
C PHE A 174 -2.22 -16.90 -0.75
N SER A 175 -3.40 -17.49 -0.91
CA SER A 175 -3.70 -18.26 -2.12
C SER A 175 -3.63 -17.34 -3.33
N GLY A 176 -2.86 -17.70 -4.36
CA GLY A 176 -2.72 -16.84 -5.56
C GLY A 176 -4.07 -16.51 -6.20
N LEU A 177 -5.01 -17.48 -6.19
CA LEU A 177 -6.37 -17.29 -6.66
C LEU A 177 -7.20 -16.38 -5.74
N GLY A 178 -7.12 -16.54 -4.41
CA GLY A 178 -7.83 -15.70 -3.46
C GLY A 178 -7.34 -14.24 -3.53
N PHE A 179 -6.03 -14.06 -3.58
CA PHE A 179 -5.41 -12.74 -3.73
C PHE A 179 -5.76 -12.08 -5.07
N SER A 180 -5.78 -12.83 -6.17
CA SER A 180 -6.22 -12.33 -7.48
C SER A 180 -7.70 -11.91 -7.47
N LYS A 181 -8.57 -12.68 -6.81
CA LYS A 181 -9.99 -12.33 -6.64
C LYS A 181 -10.17 -11.07 -5.81
N LEU A 182 -9.36 -10.88 -4.77
CA LEU A 182 -9.36 -9.67 -3.96
C LEU A 182 -8.96 -8.45 -4.80
N LEU A 183 -7.85 -8.52 -5.54
CA LEU A 183 -7.45 -7.43 -6.43
C LEU A 183 -8.52 -7.13 -7.48
N HIS A 184 -9.14 -8.16 -8.05
CA HIS A 184 -10.25 -7.99 -8.98
C HIS A 184 -11.45 -7.29 -8.34
N ARG A 185 -11.86 -7.70 -7.13
CA ARG A 185 -12.93 -7.06 -6.36
C ARG A 185 -12.59 -5.59 -6.07
N ALA A 186 -11.35 -5.28 -5.74
CA ALA A 186 -10.88 -3.91 -5.52
C ALA A 186 -11.06 -3.04 -6.76
N PHE A 187 -10.54 -3.48 -7.91
CA PHE A 187 -10.68 -2.73 -9.17
C PHE A 187 -12.12 -2.65 -9.65
N ALA A 188 -12.93 -3.69 -9.42
CA ALA A 188 -14.36 -3.67 -9.72
C ALA A 188 -15.09 -2.61 -8.88
N ALA A 189 -14.84 -2.58 -7.56
CA ALA A 189 -15.42 -1.59 -6.66
C ALA A 189 -15.01 -0.15 -7.04
N MET A 190 -13.75 0.07 -7.45
CA MET A 190 -13.33 1.36 -8.00
C MET A 190 -14.07 1.71 -9.30
N ALA A 191 -14.31 0.73 -10.17
CA ALA A 191 -14.98 0.92 -11.45
C ALA A 191 -16.49 1.18 -11.32
N GLU A 192 -17.12 0.73 -10.24
CA GLU A 192 -18.52 1.03 -9.92
C GLU A 192 -18.73 2.50 -9.50
N THR A 193 -17.66 3.19 -9.09
CA THR A 193 -17.74 4.62 -8.75
C THR A 193 -17.84 5.46 -10.01
N THR A 194 -18.66 6.52 -9.99
CA THR A 194 -18.72 7.49 -11.09
C THR A 194 -17.35 8.18 -11.22
N PRO A 195 -16.61 8.00 -12.33
CA PRO A 195 -15.29 8.59 -12.47
C PRO A 195 -15.39 10.10 -12.62
N GLU A 196 -14.47 10.80 -11.96
CA GLU A 196 -14.28 12.24 -12.14
C GLU A 196 -13.26 12.52 -13.24
N ALA A 197 -12.93 13.79 -13.47
CA ALA A 197 -11.80 14.13 -14.33
C ALA A 197 -10.49 13.56 -13.74
N PRO A 198 -9.55 13.06 -14.57
CA PRO A 198 -8.23 12.62 -14.11
C PRO A 198 -7.53 13.67 -13.23
N LEU A 199 -6.72 13.21 -12.28
CA LEU A 199 -6.07 14.10 -11.32
C LEU A 199 -4.86 14.83 -11.93
N LEU A 200 -4.23 14.21 -12.93
CA LEU A 200 -3.12 14.80 -13.66
C LEU A 200 -3.62 15.57 -14.90
N PRO A 201 -2.93 16.66 -15.30
CA PRO A 201 -3.26 17.37 -16.53
C PRO A 201 -3.17 16.46 -17.77
N PRO A 202 -3.89 16.78 -18.86
CA PRO A 202 -3.82 16.00 -20.09
C PRO A 202 -2.38 15.85 -20.61
N ARG A 203 -1.99 14.62 -20.96
CA ARG A 203 -0.65 14.22 -21.43
C ARG A 203 0.46 14.35 -20.37
N HIS A 204 0.13 14.57 -19.11
CA HIS A 204 1.10 14.50 -18.03
C HIS A 204 1.39 13.04 -17.69
N PRO A 205 2.67 12.62 -17.65
CA PRO A 205 3.00 11.22 -17.44
C PRO A 205 2.71 10.76 -16.01
N LEU A 206 2.25 9.53 -15.86
CA LEU A 206 2.20 8.81 -14.59
C LEU A 206 3.15 7.63 -14.65
N ASP A 207 4.13 7.59 -13.75
CA ASP A 207 5.10 6.51 -13.65
C ASP A 207 4.83 5.64 -12.39
N LEU A 208 4.63 4.34 -12.58
CA LEU A 208 4.42 3.37 -11.51
C LEU A 208 5.48 2.26 -11.59
N TYR A 209 6.16 2.00 -10.47
CA TYR A 209 7.17 0.95 -10.35
C TYR A 209 6.80 0.01 -9.20
N VAL A 210 6.46 -1.24 -9.50
CA VAL A 210 6.19 -2.25 -8.46
C VAL A 210 7.03 -3.48 -8.65
N THR A 211 7.44 -4.13 -7.56
CA THR A 211 8.23 -5.35 -7.63
C THR A 211 7.36 -6.57 -7.45
N ALA A 212 7.49 -7.55 -8.34
CA ALA A 212 7.06 -8.92 -8.10
C ALA A 212 8.27 -9.75 -7.64
N THR A 213 8.09 -10.59 -6.63
CA THR A 213 9.14 -11.52 -6.18
C THR A 213 8.80 -12.92 -6.68
N ASP A 214 9.75 -13.58 -7.33
CA ASP A 214 9.63 -15.01 -7.60
C ASP A 214 9.74 -15.80 -6.29
N PHE A 215 8.64 -16.41 -5.86
CA PHE A 215 8.59 -17.19 -4.62
C PHE A 215 9.43 -18.47 -4.69
N HIS A 216 9.52 -19.08 -5.88
CA HIS A 216 10.31 -20.30 -6.04
C HIS A 216 11.79 -19.97 -6.19
N GLY A 217 12.09 -18.81 -6.77
CA GLY A 217 13.44 -18.29 -6.94
C GLY A 217 14.38 -19.24 -7.66
N TYR A 218 15.60 -18.79 -7.88
CA TYR A 218 16.75 -19.62 -8.24
C TYR A 218 18.00 -18.94 -7.70
N LEU A 219 19.09 -19.68 -7.51
CA LEU A 219 20.34 -19.08 -7.05
C LEU A 219 20.99 -18.31 -8.21
N GLU A 220 21.22 -17.01 -8.01
CA GLU A 220 22.04 -16.19 -8.89
C GLU A 220 23.24 -15.64 -8.14
N LEU A 221 24.41 -15.64 -8.80
CA LEU A 221 25.66 -15.14 -8.24
C LEU A 221 25.87 -13.70 -8.68
N LEU A 222 25.61 -12.75 -7.78
CA LEU A 222 25.83 -11.33 -8.00
C LEU A 222 27.28 -10.98 -7.71
N HIS A 223 27.94 -10.35 -8.67
CA HIS A 223 29.31 -9.86 -8.48
C HIS A 223 29.28 -8.45 -7.90
N LEU A 224 29.86 -8.27 -6.71
CA LEU A 224 29.96 -6.97 -6.03
C LEU A 224 31.43 -6.58 -5.80
N HIS A 225 31.66 -5.35 -5.34
CA HIS A 225 33.02 -4.89 -5.02
C HIS A 225 33.59 -5.61 -3.79
N SER A 226 32.79 -5.80 -2.74
CA SER A 226 33.14 -6.58 -1.55
C SER A 226 31.87 -6.93 -0.77
N PRO A 227 31.57 -8.21 -0.50
CA PRO A 227 32.30 -9.40 -0.99
C PRO A 227 32.23 -9.53 -2.52
N PRO A 228 33.19 -10.21 -3.18
CA PRO A 228 33.25 -10.28 -4.64
C PRO A 228 32.06 -11.01 -5.27
N VAL A 229 31.41 -11.89 -4.50
CA VAL A 229 30.22 -12.64 -4.91
C VAL A 229 29.23 -12.67 -3.74
N VAL A 230 27.96 -12.44 -4.06
CA VAL A 230 26.82 -12.68 -3.16
C VAL A 230 25.88 -13.63 -3.86
N GLU A 231 25.43 -14.65 -3.14
CA GLU A 231 24.34 -15.51 -3.56
C GLU A 231 23.02 -14.78 -3.29
N ASP A 232 22.23 -14.55 -4.35
CA ASP A 232 20.87 -14.04 -4.25
C ASP A 232 19.88 -15.12 -4.67
N SER A 233 18.90 -15.37 -3.80
CA SER A 233 17.79 -16.28 -4.06
C SER A 233 16.47 -15.54 -4.30
N GLU A 234 16.41 -14.23 -4.05
CA GLU A 234 15.22 -13.39 -4.17
C GLU A 234 15.22 -12.61 -5.49
N HIS A 235 14.60 -13.18 -6.52
CA HIS A 235 14.45 -12.48 -7.81
C HIS A 235 13.33 -11.47 -7.75
N ARG A 236 13.69 -10.19 -7.64
CA ARG A 236 12.76 -9.06 -7.72
C ARG A 236 12.66 -8.58 -9.16
N LEU A 237 11.53 -8.87 -9.78
CA LEU A 237 11.19 -8.39 -11.12
C LEU A 237 10.49 -7.03 -11.01
N PRO A 238 11.12 -5.93 -11.48
CA PRO A 238 10.46 -4.64 -11.54
C PRO A 238 9.43 -4.63 -12.69
N ILE A 239 8.20 -4.28 -12.35
CA ILE A 239 7.12 -4.00 -13.30
C ILE A 239 6.98 -2.49 -13.35
N ALA A 240 7.32 -1.90 -14.51
CA ALA A 240 7.19 -0.48 -14.78
C ALA A 240 5.97 -0.22 -15.67
N ILE A 241 5.12 0.71 -15.25
CA ILE A 241 3.95 1.17 -16.01
C ILE A 241 4.10 2.67 -16.21
N ARG A 242 3.99 3.12 -17.45
CA ARG A 242 3.99 4.53 -17.82
C ARG A 242 2.76 4.84 -18.66
N ARG A 243 2.01 5.87 -18.28
CA ARG A 243 0.80 6.33 -18.97
C ARG A 243 0.82 7.83 -19.22
#